data_AF-A0A415G6P0-F1
#
_entry.id   AF-A0A415G6P0-F1
#
_cell.length_a   1.000
_cell.length_b   1.000
_cell.length_c   1.000
_cell.angle_alpha   90.00
_cell.angle_beta   90.00
_cell.angle_gamma   90.00
#
_symmetry.space_group_name_H-M   'P 1'
#
loop_
_entity.id
_entity.type
_entity.pdbx_description
1 polymer ?
#
loop_
_entity_poly.entity_id
_entity_poly.type
_entity_poly.pdbx_seq_one_letter_code
_entity_poly.pdbx_strand_id
1 'polypeptide(L)'
;MDDNGNVYRIENSLIPNNNYEINGYTYTTDAEGRIASVEGVLHMKDREGRLPIRDSIEDIGKGDQKEGDDRGHLIGDQFDGPNGLENMIPQDADINRRDFKNFENTLAEKVKDGETVKVKIEPIYEGDSHRPTDILVTYSINGVEDMRIFPNKKEN
;
A
#
# COMPACT_ATOMS: atom_id res chain seq x y z
N MET A 1 -4.10 -1.70 -17.46
CA MET A 1 -3.68 -0.33 -17.78
C MET A 1 -3.91 0.50 -16.55
N ASP A 2 -3.06 1.49 -16.32
CA ASP A 2 -3.24 2.51 -15.29
C ASP A 2 -4.30 3.54 -15.74
N ASP A 3 -4.58 4.54 -14.92
CA ASP A 3 -5.57 5.60 -15.19
C ASP A 3 -5.24 6.40 -16.49
N ASN A 4 -3.98 6.37 -16.92
CA ASN A 4 -3.47 7.05 -18.10
C ASN A 4 -3.39 6.14 -19.34
N GLY A 5 -3.85 4.88 -19.24
CA GLY A 5 -3.84 3.92 -20.35
C GLY A 5 -2.50 3.18 -20.55
N ASN A 6 -1.53 3.35 -19.65
CA ASN A 6 -0.21 2.71 -19.73
C ASN A 6 -0.23 1.32 -19.09
N VAL A 7 0.59 0.41 -19.62
CA VAL A 7 0.85 -0.88 -18.99
C VAL A 7 1.80 -0.66 -17.82
N TYR A 8 1.43 -1.12 -16.62
CA TYR A 8 2.27 -1.05 -15.41
C TYR A 8 2.67 -2.42 -14.85
N ARG A 9 2.03 -3.48 -15.36
CA ARG A 9 2.13 -4.86 -14.88
C ARG A 9 2.04 -5.83 -16.05
N ILE A 10 2.87 -6.86 -16.03
CA ILE A 10 2.86 -7.99 -16.96
C ILE A 10 2.71 -9.27 -16.13
N GLU A 11 1.63 -10.01 -16.37
CA GLU A 11 1.28 -11.20 -15.57
C GLU A 11 1.30 -10.90 -14.06
N ASN A 12 2.19 -11.51 -13.29
CA ASN A 12 2.29 -11.34 -11.84
C ASN A 12 3.44 -10.40 -11.43
N SER A 13 3.97 -9.58 -12.34
CA SER A 13 5.11 -8.71 -12.03
C SER A 13 4.82 -7.26 -12.44
N LEU A 14 5.14 -6.32 -11.55
CA LEU A 14 5.16 -4.90 -11.92
C LEU A 14 6.37 -4.62 -12.80
N ILE A 15 6.24 -3.65 -13.69
CA ILE A 15 7.36 -3.19 -14.51
C ILE A 15 8.36 -2.49 -13.58
N PRO A 16 9.66 -2.86 -13.58
CA PRO A 16 10.67 -2.18 -12.77
C PRO A 16 10.93 -0.73 -13.19
N ASN A 17 11.38 0.10 -12.25
CA ASN A 17 11.67 1.53 -12.44
C ASN A 17 10.54 2.28 -13.17
N ASN A 18 9.30 1.97 -12.81
CA ASN A 18 8.11 2.48 -13.46
C ASN A 18 7.37 3.47 -12.56
N ASN A 19 6.52 4.29 -13.19
CA ASN A 19 5.52 5.10 -12.51
C ASN A 19 4.15 4.76 -13.11
N TYR A 20 3.13 4.58 -12.26
CA TYR A 20 1.76 4.35 -12.69
C TYR A 20 0.77 5.00 -11.73
N GLU A 21 -0.42 5.33 -12.26
CA GLU A 21 -1.49 5.97 -11.49
C GLU A 21 -2.72 5.07 -11.44
N ILE A 22 -3.24 4.78 -10.25
CA ILE A 22 -4.46 4.00 -10.08
C ILE A 22 -5.34 4.66 -9.04
N ASN A 23 -6.57 4.97 -9.42
CA ASN A 23 -7.56 5.68 -8.61
C ASN A 23 -6.98 7.00 -8.07
N GLY A 24 -6.23 7.74 -8.88
CA GLY A 24 -5.62 9.02 -8.49
C GLY A 24 -4.44 8.92 -7.50
N TYR A 25 -3.97 7.70 -7.19
CA TYR A 25 -2.75 7.48 -6.42
C TYR A 25 -1.58 7.19 -7.36
N THR A 26 -0.46 7.88 -7.14
CA THR A 26 0.77 7.69 -7.92
C THR A 26 1.68 6.69 -7.24
N TYR A 27 2.07 5.65 -7.96
CA TYR A 27 2.96 4.60 -7.49
C TYR A 27 4.28 4.65 -8.23
N THR A 28 5.37 4.29 -7.55
CA THR A 28 6.66 4.04 -8.18
C THR A 28 7.14 2.63 -7.86
N THR A 29 7.89 2.04 -8.77
CA THR A 29 8.59 0.77 -8.55
C THR A 29 10.09 0.94 -8.60
N ASP A 30 10.81 0.10 -7.86
CA ASP A 30 12.27 0.04 -7.93
C ASP A 30 12.77 -0.89 -9.04
N ALA A 31 14.09 -1.10 -9.10
CA ALA A 31 14.74 -1.93 -10.10
C ALA A 31 14.38 -3.42 -10.02
N GLU A 32 13.83 -3.89 -8.89
CA GLU A 32 13.35 -5.26 -8.72
C GLU A 32 11.85 -5.40 -9.06
N GLY A 33 11.17 -4.30 -9.38
CA GLY A 33 9.73 -4.30 -9.63
C GLY A 33 8.89 -4.35 -8.34
N ARG A 34 9.48 -3.98 -7.19
CA ARG A 34 8.76 -3.80 -5.93
C ARG A 34 8.17 -2.41 -5.86
N ILE A 35 7.08 -2.21 -5.12
CA ILE A 35 6.50 -0.88 -4.90
C ILE A 35 7.46 -0.08 -4.01
N ALA A 36 8.10 0.94 -4.57
CA ALA A 36 9.00 1.83 -3.84
C ALA A 36 8.24 2.92 -3.07
N SER A 37 7.14 3.43 -3.65
CA SER A 37 6.27 4.37 -2.97
C SER A 37 4.86 4.39 -3.55
N VAL A 38 3.90 4.82 -2.76
CA VAL A 38 2.60 5.33 -3.22
C VAL A 38 2.29 6.67 -2.56
N GLU A 39 1.79 7.65 -3.30
CA GLU A 39 1.32 8.92 -2.74
C GLU A 39 0.01 9.40 -3.37
N GLY A 40 -0.73 10.20 -2.61
CA GLY A 40 -1.95 10.84 -3.08
C GLY A 40 -2.77 11.49 -1.97
N VAL A 41 -3.89 12.09 -2.36
CA VAL A 41 -4.89 12.61 -1.42
C VAL A 41 -5.92 11.50 -1.17
N LEU A 42 -6.09 11.13 0.09
CA LEU A 42 -7.03 10.10 0.48
C LEU A 42 -8.46 10.56 0.20
N HIS A 43 -9.26 9.65 -0.36
CA HIS A 43 -10.68 9.83 -0.60
C HIS A 43 -11.42 8.53 -0.29
N MET A 44 -12.65 8.62 0.21
CA MET A 44 -13.43 7.42 0.51
C MET A 44 -13.89 6.74 -0.78
N LYS A 45 -13.92 5.41 -0.79
CA LYS A 45 -14.55 4.66 -1.89
C LYS A 45 -16.05 4.97 -1.98
N ASP A 46 -16.56 5.03 -3.22
CA ASP A 46 -18.00 5.16 -3.48
C ASP A 46 -18.73 3.80 -3.55
N ARG A 47 -17.98 2.70 -3.72
CA ARG A 47 -18.54 1.35 -3.88
C ARG A 47 -18.92 0.71 -2.54
N GLU A 48 -19.97 -0.11 -2.57
CA GLU A 48 -20.33 -0.99 -1.45
C GLU A 48 -19.46 -2.26 -1.42
N GLY A 49 -19.18 -2.75 -0.20
CA GLY A 49 -18.43 -4.00 0.00
C GLY A 49 -16.94 -3.92 -0.35
N ARG A 50 -16.23 -5.06 -0.22
CA ARG A 50 -14.80 -5.19 -0.55
C ARG A 50 -14.65 -5.95 -1.86
N LEU A 51 -13.73 -5.53 -2.73
CA LEU A 51 -13.41 -6.30 -3.93
C LEU A 51 -12.55 -7.52 -3.56
N PRO A 52 -12.67 -8.64 -4.29
CA PRO A 52 -11.78 -9.77 -4.08
C PRO A 52 -10.34 -9.39 -4.43
N ILE A 53 -9.40 -9.82 -3.59
CA ILE A 53 -7.98 -9.72 -3.91
C ILE A 53 -7.65 -10.75 -4.99
N ARG A 54 -7.08 -10.29 -6.10
CA ARG A 54 -6.82 -11.13 -7.28
C ARG A 54 -5.58 -12.00 -7.14
N ASP A 55 -4.61 -11.51 -6.37
CA ASP A 55 -3.27 -12.08 -6.27
C ASP A 55 -3.11 -12.91 -4.99
N SER A 56 -2.33 -13.99 -5.10
CA SER A 56 -1.93 -14.79 -3.96
C SER A 56 -0.82 -14.09 -3.15
N ILE A 57 -0.60 -14.51 -1.91
CA ILE A 57 0.52 -13.97 -1.12
C ILE A 57 1.87 -14.38 -1.73
N GLU A 58 1.90 -15.52 -2.41
CA GLU A 58 3.05 -16.02 -3.16
C GLU A 58 3.37 -15.14 -4.38
N ASP A 59 2.34 -14.66 -5.10
CA ASP A 59 2.53 -13.76 -6.24
C ASP A 59 3.10 -12.41 -5.81
N ILE A 60 2.63 -11.90 -4.66
CA ILE A 60 3.05 -10.62 -4.08
C ILE A 60 4.44 -10.74 -3.47
N GLY A 61 4.68 -11.77 -2.67
CA GLY A 61 5.92 -11.94 -1.91
C GLY A 61 7.05 -12.61 -2.67
N LYS A 62 6.79 -13.22 -3.83
CA LYS A 62 7.81 -13.89 -4.67
C LYS A 62 8.67 -14.93 -3.94
N GLY A 63 8.18 -15.49 -2.83
CA GLY A 63 8.89 -16.44 -1.98
C GLY A 63 9.46 -15.82 -0.69
N ASP A 64 9.46 -14.50 -0.56
CA ASP A 64 9.98 -13.78 0.61
C ASP A 64 8.93 -13.52 1.70
N GLN A 65 7.66 -13.80 1.42
CA GLN A 65 6.60 -13.76 2.43
C GLN A 65 6.91 -14.74 3.57
N LYS A 66 6.51 -14.38 4.78
CA LYS A 66 6.64 -15.22 5.97
C LYS A 66 5.32 -15.89 6.31
N GLU A 67 5.40 -17.01 7.03
CA GLU A 67 4.22 -17.62 7.63
C GLU A 67 3.54 -16.62 8.58
N GLY A 68 2.26 -16.35 8.33
CA GLY A 68 1.48 -15.37 9.07
C GLY A 68 1.40 -13.99 8.42
N ASP A 69 2.07 -13.76 7.28
CA ASP A 69 1.84 -12.53 6.52
C ASP A 69 0.45 -12.54 5.85
N ASP A 70 -0.19 -11.38 5.88
CA ASP A 70 -1.32 -11.02 5.05
C ASP A 70 -0.88 -10.35 3.74
N ARG A 71 -1.84 -10.24 2.82
CA ARG A 71 -1.76 -9.38 1.64
C ARG A 71 -2.10 -7.95 2.07
N GLY A 72 -1.11 -7.26 2.62
CA GLY A 72 -1.24 -5.94 3.21
C GLY A 72 -1.43 -4.87 2.14
N HIS A 73 -2.51 -4.10 2.24
CA HIS A 73 -2.78 -2.95 1.38
C HIS A 73 -1.86 -1.78 1.79
N LEU A 74 -1.25 -1.08 0.82
CA LEU A 74 -0.57 0.19 1.12
C LEU A 74 -1.62 1.30 1.24
N ILE A 75 -2.46 1.47 0.22
CA ILE A 75 -3.69 2.27 0.32
C ILE A 75 -4.85 1.32 0.61
N GLY A 76 -5.47 1.45 1.79
CA GLY A 76 -6.60 0.62 2.20
C GLY A 76 -7.80 0.69 1.25
N ASP A 77 -8.55 -0.40 1.16
CA ASP A 77 -9.77 -0.49 0.32
C ASP A 77 -10.79 0.62 0.64
N GLN A 78 -10.88 1.07 1.90
CA GLN A 78 -11.76 2.17 2.30
C GLN A 78 -11.41 3.50 1.63
N PHE A 79 -10.15 3.67 1.23
CA PHE A 79 -9.63 4.85 0.54
C PHE A 79 -9.64 4.70 -0.99
N ASP A 80 -10.50 3.82 -1.49
CA ASP A 80 -10.52 3.44 -2.90
C ASP A 80 -9.22 2.78 -3.41
N GLY A 81 -8.38 2.26 -2.52
CA GLY A 81 -7.15 1.55 -2.92
C GLY A 81 -7.45 0.32 -3.80
N PRO A 82 -6.65 0.04 -4.84
CA PRO A 82 -6.86 -1.13 -5.69
C PRO A 82 -6.57 -2.44 -4.92
N ASN A 83 -7.23 -3.51 -5.34
CA ASN A 83 -7.20 -4.84 -4.69
C ASN A 83 -6.30 -5.85 -5.43
N GLY A 84 -5.17 -5.38 -5.95
CA GLY A 84 -4.18 -6.20 -6.66
C GLY A 84 -2.74 -5.91 -6.22
N LEU A 85 -1.82 -6.70 -6.76
CA LEU A 85 -0.38 -6.65 -6.51
C LEU A 85 0.22 -5.24 -6.63
N GLU A 86 -0.34 -4.39 -7.48
CA GLU A 86 0.01 -2.97 -7.63
C GLU A 86 -0.08 -2.11 -6.36
N ASN A 87 -0.68 -2.61 -5.29
CA ASN A 87 -0.90 -1.88 -4.05
C ASN A 87 -0.77 -2.80 -2.82
N MET A 88 -0.03 -3.90 -2.97
CA MET A 88 0.09 -4.92 -1.93
C MET A 88 1.54 -5.29 -1.63
N ILE A 89 1.78 -5.58 -0.35
CA ILE A 89 3.04 -6.10 0.16
C ILE A 89 2.77 -7.30 1.07
N PRO A 90 3.75 -8.21 1.27
CA PRO A 90 3.68 -9.16 2.37
C PRO A 90 3.83 -8.40 3.69
N GLN A 91 2.78 -8.42 4.51
CA GLN A 91 2.73 -7.66 5.75
C GLN A 91 2.33 -8.58 6.91
N ASP A 92 3.03 -8.48 8.03
CA ASP A 92 2.69 -9.23 9.24
C ASP A 92 1.21 -9.00 9.62
N ALA A 93 0.47 -10.09 9.86
CA ALA A 93 -0.96 -10.01 10.07
C ALA A 93 -1.35 -9.24 11.36
N ASP A 94 -0.54 -9.26 12.41
CA ASP A 94 -0.86 -8.52 13.63
C ASP A 94 -0.68 -7.02 13.40
N ILE A 95 0.36 -6.61 12.68
CA ILE A 95 0.57 -5.21 12.28
C ILE A 95 -0.54 -4.75 11.32
N ASN A 96 -0.82 -5.53 10.27
CA ASN A 96 -1.85 -5.24 9.26
C ASN A 96 -3.24 -5.07 9.91
N ARG A 97 -3.63 -6.00 10.79
CA ARG A 97 -4.99 -6.05 11.35
C ARG A 97 -5.19 -5.14 12.57
N ARG A 98 -4.11 -4.64 13.19
CA ARG A 98 -4.15 -3.78 14.38
C ARG A 98 -3.59 -2.41 14.10
N ASP A 99 -2.28 -2.21 14.27
CA ASP A 99 -1.66 -0.89 14.32
C ASP A 99 -1.82 -0.12 13.02
N PHE A 100 -1.61 -0.80 11.89
CA PHE A 100 -1.79 -0.20 10.57
C PHE A 100 -3.26 0.14 10.32
N LYS A 101 -4.17 -0.83 10.54
CA LYS A 101 -5.62 -0.62 10.44
C LYS A 101 -6.14 0.51 11.34
N ASN A 102 -5.66 0.61 12.57
CA ASN A 102 -6.07 1.65 13.52
C ASN A 102 -5.64 3.03 13.02
N PHE A 103 -4.42 3.13 12.51
CA PHE A 103 -3.93 4.34 11.87
C PHE A 103 -4.78 4.72 10.64
N GLU A 104 -5.07 3.76 9.76
CA GLU A 104 -5.96 3.99 8.61
C GLU A 104 -7.35 4.46 9.05
N ASN A 105 -7.92 3.90 10.11
CA ASN A 105 -9.22 4.35 10.64
C ASN A 105 -9.18 5.81 11.11
N THR A 106 -8.11 6.22 11.80
CA THR A 106 -7.93 7.62 12.20
C THR A 106 -7.87 8.55 11.00
N LEU A 107 -7.12 8.19 9.94
CA LEU A 107 -7.10 8.99 8.72
C LEU A 107 -8.46 9.03 8.03
N ALA A 108 -9.23 7.93 8.04
CA ALA A 108 -10.55 7.89 7.45
C ALA A 108 -11.58 8.76 8.18
N GLU A 109 -11.48 8.87 9.50
CA GLU A 109 -12.29 9.85 10.26
C GLU A 109 -12.01 11.26 9.77
N LYS A 110 -10.74 11.62 9.57
CA LYS A 110 -10.35 12.95 9.06
C LYS A 110 -10.86 13.24 7.66
N VAL A 111 -10.75 12.27 6.75
CA VAL A 111 -11.32 12.40 5.40
C VAL A 111 -12.83 12.60 5.46
N LYS A 112 -13.54 11.85 6.32
CA LYS A 112 -15.00 11.98 6.50
C LYS A 112 -15.43 13.31 7.12
N ASP A 113 -14.57 13.89 7.96
CA ASP A 113 -14.76 15.22 8.54
C ASP A 113 -14.49 16.36 7.52
N GLY A 114 -14.10 16.02 6.29
CA GLY A 114 -13.82 16.96 5.21
C GLY A 114 -12.42 17.56 5.26
N GLU A 115 -11.52 17.00 6.08
CA GLU A 115 -10.11 17.41 6.11
C GLU A 115 -9.37 16.88 4.89
N THR A 116 -8.41 17.65 4.38
CA THR A 116 -7.52 17.19 3.31
C THR A 116 -6.41 16.34 3.92
N VAL A 117 -6.44 15.04 3.65
CA VAL A 117 -5.42 14.09 4.10
C VAL A 117 -4.56 13.65 2.92
N LYS A 118 -3.29 14.04 2.90
CA LYS A 118 -2.30 13.56 1.92
C LYS A 118 -1.44 12.48 2.58
N VAL A 119 -1.12 11.41 1.86
CA VAL A 119 -0.18 10.38 2.31
C VAL A 119 0.91 10.14 1.28
N LYS A 120 2.07 9.72 1.76
CA LYS A 120 3.12 9.03 1.04
C LYS A 120 3.54 7.82 1.87
N ILE A 121 3.45 6.64 1.27
CA ILE A 121 3.77 5.36 1.91
C ILE A 121 4.94 4.74 1.17
N GLU A 122 5.98 4.39 1.92
CA GLU A 122 7.26 3.88 1.43
C GLU A 122 7.59 2.57 2.14
N PRO A 123 7.39 1.41 1.49
CA PRO A 123 7.90 0.14 1.98
C PRO A 123 9.44 0.16 1.97
N ILE A 124 10.05 -0.19 3.09
CA ILE A 124 11.51 -0.23 3.23
C ILE A 124 11.96 -1.68 3.07
N TYR A 125 12.82 -1.94 2.08
CA TYR A 125 13.32 -3.27 1.76
C TYR A 125 14.78 -3.45 2.17
N GLU A 126 15.16 -4.69 2.49
CA GLU A 126 16.55 -5.10 2.70
C GLU A 126 16.97 -6.04 1.56
N GLY A 127 18.07 -5.70 0.89
CA GLY A 127 18.58 -6.48 -0.24
C GLY A 127 17.57 -6.59 -1.40
N ASP A 128 17.46 -7.80 -1.95
CA ASP A 128 16.57 -8.20 -3.04
C ASP A 128 15.21 -8.73 -2.56
N SER A 129 14.92 -8.66 -1.26
CA SER A 129 13.67 -9.19 -0.70
C SER A 129 12.43 -8.42 -1.18
N HIS A 130 11.37 -9.12 -1.56
CA HIS A 130 10.05 -8.56 -1.89
C HIS A 130 9.18 -8.31 -0.66
N ARG A 131 9.62 -8.75 0.52
CA ARG A 131 8.97 -8.45 1.80
C ARG A 131 9.67 -7.26 2.46
N PRO A 132 8.97 -6.14 2.70
CA PRO A 132 9.59 -5.01 3.37
C PRO A 132 9.88 -5.32 4.85
N THR A 133 10.91 -4.71 5.40
CA THR A 133 11.24 -4.76 6.84
C THR A 133 10.40 -3.79 7.64
N ASP A 134 10.02 -2.67 7.04
CA ASP A 134 9.28 -1.57 7.66
C ASP A 134 8.39 -0.88 6.63
N ILE A 135 7.35 -0.18 7.10
CA ILE A 135 6.48 0.65 6.27
C ILE A 135 6.55 2.06 6.84
N LEU A 136 7.12 3.00 6.08
CA LEU A 136 7.14 4.40 6.44
C LEU A 136 5.91 5.09 5.83
N VAL A 137 5.15 5.80 6.66
CA VAL A 137 4.04 6.65 6.22
C VAL A 137 4.33 8.09 6.62
N THR A 138 4.53 8.96 5.63
CA THR A 138 4.46 10.41 5.82
C THR A 138 3.05 10.86 5.44
N TYR A 139 2.40 11.64 6.28
CA TYR A 139 1.05 12.11 6.04
C TYR A 139 0.88 13.56 6.47
N SER A 140 -0.08 14.25 5.86
CA SER A 140 -0.45 15.61 6.26
C SER A 140 -1.95 15.75 6.40
N ILE A 141 -2.39 16.42 7.46
CA ILE A 141 -3.79 16.78 7.67
C ILE A 141 -3.90 18.30 7.56
N ASN A 142 -4.63 18.79 6.55
CA ASN A 142 -4.76 20.22 6.24
C ASN A 142 -3.39 20.94 6.16
N GLY A 143 -2.38 20.25 5.62
CA GLY A 143 -1.01 20.76 5.45
C GLY A 143 -0.10 20.65 6.68
N VAL A 144 -0.58 20.12 7.81
CA VAL A 144 0.27 19.81 8.96
C VAL A 144 0.82 18.40 8.81
N GLU A 145 2.12 18.28 8.60
CA GLU A 145 2.82 17.02 8.36
C GLU A 145 3.18 16.26 9.65
N ASP A 146 3.13 14.94 9.57
CA ASP A 146 3.63 14.00 10.57
C ASP A 146 4.09 12.70 9.87
N MET A 147 4.78 11.83 10.61
CA MET A 147 5.28 10.56 10.10
C MET A 147 5.11 9.42 11.10
N ARG A 148 4.90 8.21 10.57
CA ARG A 148 4.84 6.98 11.37
C ARG A 148 5.58 5.86 10.66
N ILE A 149 6.30 5.05 11.43
CA ILE A 149 6.97 3.84 10.95
C ILE A 149 6.28 2.63 11.57
N PHE A 150 5.96 1.65 10.74
CA PHE A 150 5.41 0.37 11.16
C PHE A 150 6.43 -0.73 10.88
N PRO A 151 7.11 -1.27 11.90
CA PRO A 151 8.01 -2.40 11.74
C PRO A 151 7.22 -3.62 11.25
N ASN A 152 7.64 -4.21 10.13
CA ASN A 152 6.98 -5.38 9.55
C ASN A 152 7.56 -6.68 10.13
N LYS A 153 7.65 -6.74 11.46
CA LYS A 153 8.21 -7.88 12.21
C LYS A 153 7.09 -8.54 13.00
N LYS A 154 7.14 -9.86 13.10
CA LYS A 154 6.28 -10.60 14.02
C LYS A 154 6.60 -10.18 15.44
N GLU A 155 5.66 -9.59 16.16
CA GLU A 155 5.80 -9.38 17.60
C GLU A 155 5.74 -10.76 18.28
N ASN A 156 6.71 -11.04 19.15
CA ASN A 156 6.82 -12.30 19.90
C ASN A 156 5.92 -12.28 21.15
#